data_AF-A0A2N1VKX2-F1
#
_entry.id   AF-A0A2N1VKX2-F1
#
_cell.length_a   1.000
_cell.length_b   1.000
_cell.length_c   1.000
_cell.angle_alpha   90.00
_cell.angle_beta   90.00
_cell.angle_gamma   90.00
#
_symmetry.space_group_name_H-M   'P 1'
#
loop_
_entity.id
_entity.type
_entity.pdbx_description
1 polymer ?
#
loop_
_entity_poly.entity_id
_entity_poly.type
_entity_poly.pdbx_seq_one_letter_code
_entity_poly.pdbx_strand_id
1 'polypeptide(L)' 'MEIFIAILWYFQILVSGVTYTTTEVEQIIQANQPLIESVQQDPVLENQIIELYDGQIDAIEPDNDLEPIRN' A
#
# COMPACT_ATOMS: atom_id res chain seq x y z
N MET A 1 3.53 -0.87 -9.76
CA MET A 1 3.82 0.31 -8.91
C MET A 1 3.16 0.16 -7.55
N GLU A 2 1.91 -0.33 -7.50
CA GLU A 2 1.17 -0.62 -6.26
C GLU A 2 1.91 -1.55 -5.30
N ILE A 3 2.52 -2.64 -5.80
CA ILE A 3 3.31 -3.56 -4.95
C ILE A 3 4.44 -2.85 -4.19
N PHE A 4 5.13 -1.90 -4.82
CA PHE A 4 6.21 -1.17 -4.16
C PHE A 4 5.66 -0.22 -3.09
N ILE A 5 4.51 0.41 -3.35
CA ILE A 5 3.83 1.26 -2.37
C ILE A 5 3.36 0.42 -1.18
N ALA A 6 2.79 -0.77 -1.42
CA ALA A 6 2.37 -1.70 -0.37
C ALA A 6 3.55 -2.13 0.51
N ILE A 7 4.69 -2.50 -0.09
CA ILE A 7 5.92 -2.84 0.64
C ILE A 7 6.40 -1.66 1.47
N LEU A 8 6.54 -0.48 0.88
CA LEU A 8 7.02 0.70 1.58
C LEU A 8 6.07 1.14 2.71
N TRP A 9 4.76 0.99 2.52
CA TRP A 9 3.76 1.24 3.55
C TRP A 9 3.84 0.23 4.70
N TYR A 10 3.97 -1.07 4.39
CA TYR A 10 4.09 -2.13 5.39
C TYR A 10 5.29 -1.89 6.33
N PHE A 11 6.42 -1.46 5.78
CA PHE A 11 7.62 -1.10 6.56
C PHE A 11 7.58 0.31 7.18
N GLN A 12 6.44 1.02 7.11
CA GLN A 12 6.26 2.38 7.65
C GLN A 12 7.24 3.41 7.03
N ILE A 13 7.72 3.16 5.81
CA ILE A 13 8.58 4.08 5.06
C ILE A 13 7.73 5.19 4.44
N LEU A 14 6.56 4.83 3.92
CA LEU A 14 5.53 5.79 3.55
C LEU A 14 4.63 6.06 4.75
N VAL A 15 4.49 7.33 5.10
CA VAL A 15 3.64 7.78 6.21
C VAL A 15 2.26 8.12 5.68
N SER A 16 1.21 7.66 6.36
CA SER A 16 -0.16 7.98 6.01
C SER A 16 -0.47 9.49 6.15
N GLY A 17 -1.37 10.00 5.30
CA GLY A 17 -1.75 11.42 5.31
C GLY A 17 -0.73 12.37 4.67
N VAL A 18 0.38 11.84 4.14
CA VAL A 18 1.36 12.61 3.37
C VAL A 18 1.15 12.35 1.88
N THR A 19 1.14 13.41 1.08
CA THR A 19 1.13 13.30 -0.38
C THR A 19 2.57 13.26 -0.87
N TYR A 20 2.90 12.23 -1.65
CA TYR A 20 4.19 12.09 -2.31
C TYR A 20 4.02 12.29 -3.81
N THR A 21 4.95 13.02 -4.42
CA THR A 21 5.06 13.08 -5.88
C THR A 21 5.64 11.77 -6.41
N THR A 22 5.38 11.48 -7.70
CA THR A 22 5.95 10.31 -8.37
C THR A 22 7.46 10.23 -8.22
N THR A 23 8.16 11.35 -8.39
CA THR A 23 9.63 11.42 -8.27
C THR A 23 10.10 11.10 -6.85
N GLU A 24 9.39 11.57 -5.82
CA GLU A 24 9.72 11.23 -4.43
C GLU A 24 9.53 9.74 -4.17
N VAL A 25 8.43 9.15 -4.67
CA VAL A 25 8.20 7.70 -4.56
C VAL A 25 9.30 6.91 -5.27
N GLU A 26 9.71 7.32 -6.47
CA GLU A 26 10.81 6.68 -7.20
C GLU A 26 12.15 6.76 -6.43
N GLN A 27 12.45 7.89 -5.81
CA GLN A 27 13.64 8.05 -4.98
C GLN A 27 13.59 7.16 -3.74
N ILE A 28 12.43 7.06 -3.09
CA ILE A 28 12.21 6.20 -1.93
C ILE A 28 12.36 4.72 -2.33
N ILE A 29 11.81 4.32 -3.48
CA ILE A 29 11.97 2.97 -4.02
C ILE A 29 13.45 2.66 -4.23
N GLN A 30 14.20 3.53 -4.92
CA GLN A 30 15.62 3.32 -5.18
C GLN A 30 16.44 3.25 -3.89
N ALA A 31 16.14 4.10 -2.90
CA ALA A 31 16.82 4.10 -1.61
C ALA A 31 16.57 2.80 -0.81
N ASN A 32 15.45 2.13 -1.05
CA ASN A 32 15.02 0.93 -0.34
C ASN A 32 15.02 -0.32 -1.23
N GLN A 33 15.72 -0.28 -2.37
CA GLN A 33 15.76 -1.38 -3.33
C GLN A 33 16.15 -2.75 -2.71
N PRO A 34 17.13 -2.85 -1.79
CA PRO A 34 17.47 -4.13 -1.17
C PRO A 34 16.33 -4.73 -0.34
N LEU A 35 15.53 -3.88 0.31
CA LEU A 35 14.38 -4.31 1.10
C LEU A 35 13.27 -4.85 0.18
N ILE A 36 13.01 -4.12 -0.90
CA ILE A 36 12.02 -4.53 -1.92
C ILE A 36 12.42 -5.88 -2.52
N GLU A 37 13.69 -6.05 -2.88
CA GLU A 37 14.21 -7.31 -3.39
C GLU A 37 14.09 -8.45 -2.37
N SER A 38 14.31 -8.17 -1.08
CA SER A 38 14.14 -9.18 -0.03
C SER A 38 12.70 -9.67 0.11
N VAL A 39 11.72 -8.79 -0.09
CA VAL A 39 10.30 -9.17 -0.08
C VAL A 39 9.94 -9.95 -1.34
N GLN A 40 10.41 -9.52 -2.51
CA GLN A 40 10.13 -10.21 -3.78
C GLN A 40 10.78 -11.60 -3.86
N GLN A 41 11.79 -11.87 -3.05
CA GLN A 41 12.41 -13.20 -2.92
C GLN A 41 11.65 -14.11 -1.94
N ASP A 42 10.70 -13.59 -1.17
CA ASP A 42 9.85 -14.34 -0.25
C ASP A 42 8.37 -14.23 -0.66
N PRO A 43 7.87 -15.16 -1.48
CA PRO A 43 6.49 -15.12 -1.97
C PRO A 43 5.44 -15.18 -0.85
N VAL A 44 5.77 -15.73 0.31
CA VAL A 44 4.83 -15.78 1.45
C VAL A 44 4.69 -14.39 2.04
N LEU A 45 5.81 -13.70 2.27
CA LEU A 45 5.80 -12.33 2.78
C LEU A 45 5.21 -11.35 1.76
N GLU A 46 5.52 -11.51 0.47
CA GLU A 46 4.95 -10.68 -0.60
C GLU A 46 3.42 -10.77 -0.61
N ASN A 47 2.86 -11.99 -0.60
CA ASN A 47 1.41 -12.19 -0.57
C ASN A 47 0.76 -11.62 0.70
N GLN A 48 1.39 -11.78 1.87
CA GLN A 48 0.89 -11.20 3.12
C GLN A 48 0.82 -9.67 3.07
N ILE A 49 1.82 -9.03 2.46
CA ILE A 49 1.84 -7.57 2.32
C ILE A 49 0.73 -7.09 1.38
N ILE A 50 0.51 -7.80 0.28
CA ILE A 50 -0.60 -7.49 -0.66
C ILE A 50 -1.94 -7.64 0.05
N GLU A 51 -2.19 -8.77 0.72
CA GLU A 51 -3.46 -9.03 1.41
C GLU A 51 -3.76 -7.97 2.49
N LEU A 52 -2.74 -7.54 3.24
CA LEU A 52 -2.89 -6.49 4.25
C LEU A 52 -3.16 -5.12 3.64
N TYR A 53 -2.52 -4.81 2.51
CA TYR A 53 -2.71 -3.55 1.80
C TYR A 53 -4.10 -3.47 1.17
N ASP A 54 -4.53 -4.52 0.47
CA ASP A 54 -5.85 -4.61 -0.16
C ASP A 54 -6.96 -4.57 0.90
N GLY A 55 -6.83 -5.36 1.97
CA GLY A 55 -7.81 -5.34 3.06
C GLY A 55 -7.91 -4.00 3.79
N GLN A 56 -6.85 -3.17 3.76
CA GLN A 56 -6.91 -1.81 4.28
C GLN A 56 -7.63 -0.86 3.30
N ILE A 57 -7.42 -1.00 2.00
CA ILE A 57 -8.17 -0.24 0.99
C ILE A 57 -9.67 -0.52 1.13
N ASP A 58 -10.05 -1.79 1.24
CA ASP A 58 -11.44 -2.21 1.43
C ASP A 58 -12.05 -1.63 2.72
N ALA A 59 -11.25 -1.43 3.77
CA ALA A 59 -11.70 -0.82 5.03
C ALA A 59 -11.84 0.72 4.96
N ILE A 60 -11.16 1.37 4.00
CA ILE A 60 -11.22 2.83 3.77
C ILE A 60 -12.36 3.20 2.82
N GLU A 61 -12.94 2.23 2.12
CA GLU A 61 -14.22 2.36 1.41
C GLU A 61 -15.37 1.87 2.30
N PRO A 62 -15.81 2.61 3.35
CA PRO A 62 -17.07 2.29 3.99
C PRO A 62 -18.16 2.57 2.97
N ASP A 63 -18.70 1.51 2.39
CA ASP A 63 -20.07 1.38 1.90
C ASP A 63 -20.71 2.73 1.53
N ASN A 64 -20.31 3.28 0.38
CA ASN A 64 -20.96 4.47 -0.19
C ASN A 64 -22.36 4.15 -0.75
N ASP A 65 -22.91 2.97 -0.43
CA ASP A 65 -24.32 2.63 -0.59
C ASP A 65 -25.12 3.22 0.58
N LEU A 66 -25.21 4.56 0.62
CA LEU A 66 -26.36 5.21 1.24
C LEU A 66 -27.59 4.82 0.41
N GLU A 67 -28.23 3.69 0.77
CA GLU A 67 -29.57 3.39 0.28
C GLU A 67 -30.46 4.61 0.56
N PRO A 68 -31.20 5.14 -0.45
CA PRO A 68 -32.08 6.27 -0.21
C PRO A 68 -33.15 5.83 0.77
N ILE A 69 -33.17 6.44 1.96
CA ILE A 69 -34.22 6.28 2.96
C ILE A 69 -35.56 6.55 2.26
N ARG A 70 -36.31 5.48 1.96
CA ARG A 70 -37.68 5.59 1.43
C ARG A 70 -38.59 5.96 2.60
N ASN A 71 -39.02 7.22 2.65
CA ASN A 71 -40.16 7.68 3.45
C ASN A 71 -41.49 7.13 2.89
#